data_AF-A0A8J8JSP0-F1
#
_entry.id   AF-A0A8J8JSP0-F1
#
_cell.length_a   1.000
_cell.length_b   1.000
_cell.length_c   1.000
_cell.angle_alpha   90.00
_cell.angle_beta   90.00
_cell.angle_gamma   90.00
#
_symmetry.space_group_name_H-M   'P 1'
#
loop_
_entity.id
_entity.type
_entity.pdbx_description
1 polymer ?
#
loop_
_entity_poly.entity_id
_entity_poly.type
_entity_poly.pdbx_seq_one_letter_code
_entity_poly.pdbx_strand_id
1 'polypeptide(L)'
;MTDRTGCTLCELPIEGSDVTDDEGNRFCCVGCRDVFDALGDVDDVAPQDVRRQRADDEERKVPDDHEATYLEVDGVHCAACGAFIGSGAGGGGGGTR
;
A
#
# COMPACT_ATOMS: atom_id res chain seq x y z
N MET A 1 -29.60 -11.97 -3.80
CA MET A 1 -29.35 -11.17 -5.02
C MET A 1 -28.28 -10.16 -4.61
N THR A 2 -27.00 -10.36 -4.87
CA THR A 2 -26.42 -10.70 -6.16
C THR A 2 -25.14 -11.51 -5.95
N ASP A 3 -25.02 -12.63 -6.66
CA ASP A 3 -23.74 -13.30 -6.89
C ASP A 3 -22.94 -12.38 -7.82
N ARG A 4 -21.98 -11.65 -7.25
CA ARG A 4 -21.08 -10.77 -7.99
C ARG A 4 -19.69 -11.27 -7.72
N THR A 5 -19.20 -12.04 -8.67
CA THR A 5 -17.78 -12.33 -8.84
C THR A 5 -16.95 -11.08 -8.57
N GLY A 6 -16.25 -11.07 -7.44
CA GLY A 6 -15.52 -9.92 -6.92
C GLY A 6 -14.21 -9.67 -7.66
N CYS A 7 -13.60 -8.53 -7.34
CA CYS A 7 -12.26 -8.16 -7.77
C CYS A 7 -11.24 -9.19 -7.28
N THR A 8 -10.37 -9.67 -8.17
CA THR A 8 -9.30 -10.62 -7.82
C THR A 8 -8.34 -10.04 -6.76
N LEU A 9 -8.12 -8.72 -6.74
CA LEU A 9 -7.16 -8.09 -5.83
C LEU A 9 -7.78 -7.65 -4.49
N CYS A 10 -8.87 -6.90 -4.52
CA CYS A 10 -9.43 -6.24 -3.32
C CYS A 10 -10.76 -6.84 -2.86
N GLU A 11 -11.24 -7.89 -3.54
CA GLU A 11 -12.45 -8.64 -3.20
C GLU A 11 -13.76 -7.84 -3.25
N LEU A 12 -13.70 -6.56 -3.66
CA LEU A 12 -14.88 -5.71 -3.80
C LEU A 12 -15.79 -6.16 -4.95
N PRO A 13 -17.11 -5.93 -4.86
CA PRO A 13 -18.03 -6.25 -5.94
C PRO A 13 -17.68 -5.55 -7.25
N ILE A 14 -17.73 -6.30 -8.35
CA ILE A 14 -17.53 -5.75 -9.70
C ILE A 14 -18.89 -5.37 -10.29
N GLU A 15 -19.20 -4.07 -10.25
CA GLU A 15 -20.39 -3.50 -10.87
C GLU A 15 -20.08 -2.97 -12.27
N GLY A 16 -20.19 -3.82 -13.29
CA GLY A 16 -20.07 -3.37 -14.68
C GLY A 16 -18.68 -2.86 -15.08
N SER A 17 -17.62 -3.30 -14.42
CA SER A 17 -16.26 -3.08 -14.93
C SER A 17 -15.87 -4.18 -15.92
N ASP A 18 -15.36 -3.76 -17.08
CA ASP A 18 -14.81 -4.64 -18.13
C ASP A 18 -13.29 -4.81 -17.99
N VAL A 19 -12.71 -4.43 -16.84
CA VAL A 19 -11.27 -4.51 -16.61
C VAL A 19 -10.89 -5.96 -16.33
N THR A 20 -10.18 -6.55 -17.30
CA THR A 20 -9.70 -7.93 -17.31
C THR A 20 -8.23 -7.97 -17.73
N ASP A 21 -7.53 -9.03 -17.36
CA ASP A 21 -6.22 -9.36 -17.92
C ASP A 21 -6.32 -10.52 -18.93
N ASP A 22 -5.17 -10.91 -19.47
CA ASP A 22 -5.07 -11.99 -20.47
C ASP A 22 -5.32 -13.39 -19.87
N GLU A 23 -5.25 -13.53 -18.55
CA GLU A 23 -5.51 -14.77 -17.80
C GLU A 23 -6.99 -14.93 -17.42
N GLY A 24 -7.80 -13.88 -17.63
CA GLY A 24 -9.22 -13.86 -17.32
C GLY A 24 -9.56 -13.42 -15.90
N ASN A 25 -8.60 -12.89 -15.15
CA ASN A 25 -8.85 -12.24 -13.87
C ASN A 25 -9.68 -10.97 -14.08
N ARG A 26 -10.51 -10.62 -13.10
CA ARG A 26 -11.42 -9.46 -13.18
C ARG A 26 -11.15 -8.46 -12.08
N PHE A 27 -11.20 -7.18 -12.44
CA PHE A 27 -10.82 -6.09 -11.55
C PHE A 27 -11.90 -5.01 -11.49
N CYS A 28 -12.11 -4.42 -10.30
CA CYS A 28 -13.05 -3.32 -10.13
C CYS A 28 -12.56 -2.00 -10.76
N CYS A 29 -11.25 -1.85 -11.00
CA CYS A 29 -10.65 -0.67 -11.62
C CYS A 29 -9.28 -1.00 -12.25
N VAL A 30 -8.79 -0.11 -13.12
CA VAL A 30 -7.46 -0.24 -13.76
C VAL A 30 -6.34 -0.31 -12.72
N GLY A 31 -6.43 0.45 -11.63
CA GLY A 31 -5.43 0.41 -10.57
C GLY A 31 -5.31 -0.97 -9.90
N CYS A 32 -6.40 -1.71 -9.72
CA CYS A 32 -6.32 -3.07 -9.20
C CYS A 32 -5.65 -4.04 -10.18
N ARG A 33 -5.84 -3.84 -11.49
CA ARG A 33 -5.12 -4.62 -12.51
C ARG A 33 -3.63 -4.31 -12.49
N ASP A 34 -3.26 -3.03 -12.50
CA ASP A 34 -1.86 -2.60 -12.56
C ASP A 34 -1.08 -3.05 -11.32
N VAL A 35 -1.69 -2.99 -10.13
CA VAL A 35 -1.07 -3.52 -8.90
C VAL A 35 -0.92 -5.02 -8.96
N PHE A 36 -1.94 -5.74 -9.44
CA PHE A 36 -1.86 -7.20 -9.58
C PHE A 36 -0.73 -7.63 -10.52
N ASP A 37 -0.59 -6.96 -11.68
CA ASP A 37 0.50 -7.17 -12.63
C ASP A 37 1.87 -6.81 -12.03
N ALA A 38 1.97 -5.69 -11.32
CA ALA A 38 3.22 -5.24 -10.71
C ALA A 38 3.68 -6.12 -9.54
N LEU A 39 2.74 -6.66 -8.76
CA LEU A 39 3.06 -7.62 -7.71
C LEU A 39 3.59 -8.92 -8.33
N GLY A 40 3.04 -9.33 -9.49
CA GLY A 40 3.45 -10.55 -10.16
C GLY A 40 3.41 -11.75 -9.22
N ASP A 41 4.30 -12.71 -9.44
CA ASP A 41 4.45 -13.86 -8.55
C ASP A 41 5.29 -13.47 -7.31
N VAL A 42 4.61 -13.00 -6.27
CA VAL A 42 5.25 -12.68 -4.98
C VAL A 42 5.68 -13.92 -4.20
N ASP A 43 5.34 -15.13 -4.66
CA ASP A 43 5.76 -16.37 -3.99
C ASP A 43 7.29 -16.55 -4.00
N ASP A 44 7.99 -15.92 -4.96
CA ASP A 44 9.46 -15.91 -5.04
C ASP A 44 10.13 -14.91 -4.08
N VAL A 45 9.37 -14.07 -3.36
CA VAL A 45 9.91 -13.07 -2.42
C VAL A 45 9.98 -13.66 -1.02
N ALA A 46 11.19 -13.96 -0.54
CA ALA A 46 11.35 -14.50 0.81
C ALA A 46 11.26 -13.38 1.88
N PRO A 47 10.74 -13.68 3.09
CA PRO A 47 10.63 -12.69 4.17
C PRO A 47 11.96 -12.03 4.57
N GLN A 48 13.07 -12.74 4.36
CA GLN A 48 14.42 -12.22 4.61
C GLN A 48 14.85 -11.14 3.61
N ASP A 49 14.38 -11.21 2.37
CA ASP A 49 14.69 -10.22 1.34
C ASP A 49 14.01 -8.89 1.65
N VAL A 50 12.76 -8.95 2.11
CA VAL A 50 12.01 -7.78 2.61
C VAL A 50 12.73 -7.13 3.80
N ARG A 51 13.23 -7.93 4.75
CA ARG A 51 13.96 -7.40 5.91
C ARG A 51 15.30 -6.76 5.53
N ARG A 52 16.04 -7.36 4.59
CA ARG A 52 17.30 -6.82 4.09
C ARG A 52 17.07 -5.47 3.42
N GLN A 53 16.07 -5.39 2.54
CA GLN A 53 15.74 -4.17 1.82
C GLN A 53 15.36 -3.02 2.76
N ARG A 54 14.65 -3.30 3.87
CA ARG A 54 14.37 -2.30 4.91
C ARG A 54 15.60 -1.80 5.67
N ALA A 55 16.57 -2.68 5.92
CA ALA A 55 17.82 -2.29 6.59
C ALA A 55 18.70 -1.42 5.68
N ASP A 56 18.69 -1.67 4.37
CA ASP A 56 19.36 -0.80 3.39
C ASP A 56 18.64 0.57 3.30
N ASP A 57 17.34 0.63 3.60
CA ASP A 57 16.52 1.85 3.59
C ASP A 57 16.80 2.81 4.77
N GLU A 58 17.46 2.32 5.85
CA GLU A 58 18.01 3.16 6.94
C GLU A 58 19.19 4.04 6.46
N GLU A 59 19.77 3.76 5.28
CA GLU A 59 20.82 4.60 4.69
C GLU A 59 20.27 5.75 3.84
N ARG A 60 18.94 5.91 3.71
CA ARG A 60 18.35 7.09 3.05
C ARG A 60 18.77 8.36 3.78
N LYS A 61 19.74 9.06 3.19
CA LYS A 61 20.13 10.41 3.60
C LYS A 61 19.01 11.37 3.25
N VAL A 62 18.23 11.74 4.26
CA VAL A 62 17.37 12.91 4.20
C VAL A 62 18.29 14.14 4.14
N PRO A 63 18.17 15.00 3.11
CA PRO A 63 18.97 16.22 3.03
C PRO A 63 18.77 17.12 4.26
N ASP A 64 19.83 17.84 4.67
CA ASP A 64 19.78 18.73 5.83
C ASP A 64 18.73 19.86 5.67
N ASP A 65 18.49 20.30 4.43
CA ASP A 65 17.51 21.34 4.07
C ASP A 65 16.10 20.78 3.76
N HIS A 66 15.77 19.57 4.22
CA HIS A 66 14.42 19.05 4.04
C HIS A 66 13.43 19.79 4.95
N GLU A 67 12.30 20.19 4.38
CA GLU A 67 11.17 20.74 5.13
C GLU A 67 10.14 19.63 5.32
N ALA A 68 9.74 19.39 6.58
CA ALA A 68 8.68 18.44 6.90
C ALA A 68 7.36 18.92 6.30
N THR A 69 6.82 18.17 5.34
CA THR A 69 5.51 18.46 4.75
C THR A 69 4.45 17.56 5.40
N TYR A 70 3.41 18.17 5.95
CA TYR A 70 2.28 17.45 6.54
C TYR A 70 1.20 17.21 5.48
N LEU A 71 0.84 15.95 5.29
CA LEU A 71 -0.35 15.56 4.54
C LEU A 71 -1.49 15.33 5.53
N GLU A 72 -2.55 16.11 5.39
CA GLU A 72 -3.81 15.88 6.09
C GLU A 72 -4.53 14.68 5.44
N VAL A 73 -5.08 13.79 6.26
CA VAL A 73 -5.81 12.61 5.79
C VAL A 73 -7.19 12.61 6.41
N ASP A 74 -8.13 13.21 5.68
CA ASP A 74 -9.56 13.15 5.99
C ASP A 74 -10.10 11.70 5.90
N GLY A 75 -10.95 11.31 6.86
CA GLY A 75 -11.77 10.08 6.77
C GLY A 75 -11.32 8.88 7.62
N VAL A 76 -10.39 9.04 8.57
CA VAL A 76 -10.08 7.96 9.53
C VAL A 76 -11.31 7.65 10.40
N HIS A 77 -11.70 6.38 10.48
CA HIS A 77 -12.97 5.96 11.08
C HIS A 77 -13.07 6.28 12.59
N CYS A 78 -11.93 6.53 13.27
CA CYS A 78 -11.86 7.11 14.60
C CYS A 78 -10.46 7.69 14.89
N ALA A 79 -10.32 8.50 15.95
CA ALA A 79 -9.06 9.12 16.35
C ALA A 79 -7.91 8.12 16.64
N ALA A 80 -8.24 6.90 17.07
CA ALA A 80 -7.25 5.85 17.31
C ALA A 80 -6.64 5.34 15.99
N CYS A 81 -7.44 5.20 14.93
CA CYS A 81 -6.96 4.81 13.61
C CYS A 81 -6.02 5.88 13.01
N GLY A 82 -6.30 7.17 13.22
CA GLY A 82 -5.40 8.26 12.82
C GLY A 82 -4.05 8.21 13.53
N ALA A 83 -4.04 7.94 14.84
CA ALA A 83 -2.80 7.81 15.62
C ALA A 83 -1.93 6.62 15.17
N PHE A 84 -2.56 5.49 14.80
CA PHE A 84 -1.84 4.31 14.29
C PHE A 84 -1.12 4.61 12.96
N ILE A 85 -1.80 5.26 12.01
CA ILE A 85 -1.21 5.63 10.71
C ILE A 85 -0.10 6.67 10.90
N GLY A 86 -0.31 7.68 11.75
CA GLY A 86 0.71 8.70 12.04
C GLY A 86 1.98 8.16 12.70
N SER A 87 1.86 7.09 13.50
CA SER A 87 3.01 6.47 14.17
C SER A 87 3.98 5.80 13.20
N GLY A 88 3.48 5.27 12.07
CA GLY A 88 4.32 4.70 11.00
C GLY A 88 5.11 5.75 10.22
N ALA A 89 4.62 7.00 10.19
CA ALA A 89 5.27 8.12 9.51
C ALA A 89 6.36 8.80 10.37
N GLY A 90 6.38 8.57 11.68
CA GLY A 90 7.29 9.23 12.63
C GLY A 90 8.53 8.42 13.06
N GLY A 91 8.80 7.27 12.43
CA GLY A 91 9.86 6.34 12.81
C GLY A 91 11.30 6.79 12.49
N GLY A 92 11.61 8.07 12.65
CA GLY A 92 12.93 8.64 12.40
C GLY A 92 13.13 9.91 13.24
N GLY A 93 13.30 9.74 14.56
CA GLY A 93 13.42 10.88 15.47
C GLY A 93 13.83 10.53 16.89
N GLY A 94 14.90 9.74 17.04
CA GLY A 94 15.60 9.63 18.32
C GLY A 94 16.53 10.84 18.51
N GLY A 95 16.25 11.70 19.49
CA GLY A 95 17.12 12.83 19.82
C GLY A 95 16.61 13.74 20.94
N THR A 96 16.93 13.37 22.18
CA THR A 96 16.94 14.13 23.45
C THR A 96 16.33 15.55 23.51
N ARG A 97 15.35 15.76 24.39
CA ARG A 97 15.42 16.71 25.53
C ARG A 97 14.30 16.46 26.52
#